data_AF-A0A6C0KTW3-F1
#
_entry.id   AF-A0A6C0KTW3-F1
#
_cell.length_a   1.000
_cell.length_b   1.000
_cell.length_c   1.000
_cell.angle_alpha   90.00
_cell.angle_beta   90.00
_cell.angle_gamma   90.00
#
_symmetry.space_group_name_H-M   'P 1'
#
loop_
_entity.id
_entity.type
_entity.pdbx_description
1 polymer ?
#
loop_
_entity_poly.entity_id
_entity_poly.type
_entity_poly.pdbx_seq_one_letter_code
_entity_poly.pdbx_strand_id
1 'polypeptide(L)'
;MKAISPKVWGESAWIILHRLSFLIKSAAEVNTLFECLKVILPCPKCRNNLEMHLKKCPPPHTLSEIPEFIYKLHKRVNDSIENKQKSCITFHQVENLYKPMSRDSRDSRAAHAMNDKEWIFIEAIINVHKGYYKETDQYISSLKLFLDLWVKYTSGIITSVTDTSSKRVLKEWLHKNKKGALMHFNECSV
;
A
#
# COMPACT_ATOMS: atom_id res chain seq x y z
N MET A 1 18.27 -9.65 -12.49
CA MET A 1 16.94 -9.48 -11.83
C MET A 1 16.06 -8.61 -12.72
N LYS A 2 14.95 -9.13 -13.23
CA LYS A 2 14.04 -8.33 -14.09
C LYS A 2 13.12 -7.52 -13.18
N ALA A 3 13.37 -6.22 -13.10
CA ALA A 3 12.57 -5.28 -12.32
C ALA A 3 11.36 -4.82 -13.16
N ILE A 4 10.19 -4.65 -12.53
CA ILE A 4 9.09 -3.92 -13.20
C ILE A 4 9.40 -2.44 -13.07
N SER A 5 9.37 -1.73 -14.19
CA SER A 5 9.61 -0.28 -14.23
C SER A 5 8.66 0.45 -13.25
N PRO A 6 9.18 1.32 -12.36
CA PRO A 6 8.36 2.16 -11.49
C PRO A 6 7.39 3.08 -12.23
N LYS A 7 7.58 3.29 -13.54
CA LYS A 7 6.61 4.02 -14.38
C LYS A 7 5.27 3.29 -14.50
N VAL A 8 5.23 1.97 -14.27
CA VAL A 8 4.00 1.17 -14.34
C VAL A 8 3.23 1.22 -13.03
N TRP A 9 3.90 1.00 -11.90
CA TRP A 9 3.25 0.78 -10.60
C TRP A 9 3.49 1.88 -9.57
N GLY A 10 4.40 2.82 -9.84
CA GLY A 10 4.86 3.80 -8.85
C GLY A 10 3.78 4.77 -8.40
N GLU A 11 2.98 5.29 -9.33
CA GLU A 11 1.83 6.16 -9.00
C GLU A 11 0.82 5.42 -8.12
N SER A 12 0.46 4.20 -8.52
CA SER A 12 -0.44 3.30 -7.79
C SER A 12 0.02 3.00 -6.37
N ALA A 13 1.32 2.75 -6.18
CA ALA A 13 1.89 2.54 -4.86
C ALA A 13 1.72 3.80 -3.99
N TRP A 14 2.03 4.99 -4.53
CA TRP A 14 1.87 6.24 -3.77
C TRP A 14 0.41 6.53 -3.41
N ILE A 15 -0.54 6.24 -4.30
CA ILE A 15 -1.99 6.35 -4.00
C ILE A 15 -2.34 5.49 -2.78
N ILE A 16 -1.92 4.23 -2.77
CA ILE A 16 -2.17 3.33 -1.64
C ILE A 16 -1.53 3.86 -0.36
N LEU A 17 -0.26 4.29 -0.41
CA LEU A 17 0.45 4.80 0.77
C LEU A 17 -0.21 6.05 1.34
N HIS A 18 -0.58 7.01 0.49
CA HIS A 18 -1.29 8.22 0.94
C HIS A 18 -2.63 7.87 1.58
N ARG A 19 -3.42 6.96 1.00
CA ARG A 19 -4.69 6.54 1.59
C ARG A 19 -4.52 5.82 2.92
N LEU A 20 -3.62 4.84 2.98
CA LEU A 20 -3.32 4.11 4.22
C LEU A 20 -2.83 5.06 5.32
N SER A 21 -2.11 6.13 4.97
CA SER A 21 -1.62 7.11 5.94
C SER A 21 -2.72 7.78 6.77
N PHE A 22 -3.91 7.97 6.19
CA PHE A 22 -5.07 8.55 6.88
C PHE A 22 -5.94 7.51 7.60
N LEU A 23 -5.71 6.22 7.33
CA LEU A 23 -6.54 5.12 7.82
C LEU A 23 -5.90 4.33 8.96
N ILE A 24 -4.57 4.18 8.92
CA ILE A 24 -3.78 3.46 9.92
C ILE A 24 -4.04 3.99 11.33
N LYS A 25 -4.12 3.08 12.31
CA LYS A 25 -4.52 3.38 13.69
C LYS A 25 -3.38 3.23 14.69
N SER A 26 -2.17 2.85 14.27
CA SER A 26 -0.97 2.81 15.12
C SER A 26 0.30 3.19 14.35
N ALA A 27 1.27 3.80 15.03
CA ALA A 27 2.61 4.00 14.48
C ALA A 27 3.32 2.66 14.18
N ALA A 28 2.99 1.60 14.94
CA ALA A 28 3.49 0.25 14.70
C ALA A 28 3.10 -0.27 13.31
N GLU A 29 1.85 -0.08 12.88
CA GLU A 29 1.39 -0.48 11.54
C GLU A 29 2.12 0.26 10.41
N VAL A 30 2.51 1.54 10.61
CA VAL A 30 3.33 2.27 9.63
C VAL A 30 4.71 1.66 9.52
N ASN A 31 5.33 1.32 10.66
CA ASN A 31 6.61 0.62 10.65
C ASN A 31 6.49 -0.72 9.93
N THR A 32 5.48 -1.53 10.25
CA THR A 32 5.20 -2.80 9.55
C THR A 32 5.02 -2.58 8.05
N LEU A 33 4.25 -1.57 7.64
CA LEU A 33 4.04 -1.22 6.23
C LEU A 33 5.37 -0.97 5.51
N PHE A 34 6.26 -0.15 6.09
CA PHE A 34 7.54 0.16 5.47
C PHE A 34 8.54 -1.00 5.49
N GLU A 35 8.56 -1.82 6.54
CA GLU A 35 9.35 -3.05 6.53
C GLU A 35 8.90 -4.01 5.43
N CYS A 36 7.59 -4.12 5.20
CA CYS A 36 7.07 -4.92 4.08
C CYS A 36 7.54 -4.36 2.74
N LEU A 37 7.44 -3.03 2.52
CA LEU A 37 7.84 -2.37 1.27
C LEU A 37 9.34 -2.53 0.95
N LYS A 38 10.21 -2.55 1.96
CA LYS A 38 11.65 -2.85 1.77
C LYS A 38 11.90 -4.22 1.15
N VAL A 39 10.92 -5.13 1.22
CA VAL A 39 11.00 -6.48 0.67
C VAL A 39 10.18 -6.61 -0.63
N ILE A 40 8.93 -6.14 -0.63
CA ILE A 40 7.96 -6.48 -1.68
C ILE A 40 8.00 -5.57 -2.90
N LEU A 41 8.61 -4.38 -2.84
CA LEU A 41 8.62 -3.48 -4.00
C LEU A 41 9.24 -4.19 -5.21
N PRO A 42 8.61 -4.10 -6.40
CA PRO A 42 8.95 -4.91 -7.58
C PRO A 42 10.17 -4.35 -8.35
N CYS A 43 11.10 -3.71 -7.63
CA CYS A 43 12.26 -2.98 -8.15
C CYS A 43 13.37 -2.95 -7.07
N PRO A 44 14.49 -3.68 -7.25
CA PRO A 44 15.58 -3.70 -6.26
C PRO A 44 16.17 -2.31 -5.97
N LYS A 45 16.38 -1.49 -7.01
CA LYS A 45 16.85 -0.11 -6.84
C LYS A 45 15.90 0.73 -5.96
N CYS A 46 14.60 0.49 -6.09
CA CYS A 46 13.57 1.21 -5.34
C CYS A 46 13.53 0.77 -3.87
N ARG A 47 13.78 -0.52 -3.57
CA ARG A 47 13.93 -1.02 -2.19
C ARG A 47 15.12 -0.37 -1.50
N ASN A 48 16.28 -0.35 -2.16
CA ASN A 48 17.48 0.31 -1.63
C ASN A 48 17.27 1.81 -1.44
N ASN A 49 16.62 2.48 -2.42
CA ASN A 49 16.29 3.90 -2.33
C ASN A 49 15.34 4.19 -1.15
N LEU A 50 14.30 3.38 -0.97
CA LEU A 50 13.39 3.48 0.17
C LEU A 50 14.15 3.35 1.49
N GLU A 51 15.00 2.33 1.63
CA GLU A 51 15.79 2.11 2.85
C GLU A 51 16.70 3.32 3.17
N MET A 52 17.37 3.87 2.16
CA MET A 52 18.18 5.08 2.33
C MET A 52 17.36 6.29 2.77
N HIS A 53 16.16 6.48 2.22
CA HIS A 53 15.30 7.59 2.62
C HIS A 53 14.73 7.40 4.03
N LEU A 54 14.37 6.17 4.42
CA LEU A 54 13.88 5.87 5.77
C LEU A 54 14.96 6.08 6.84
N LYS A 55 16.24 5.84 6.52
CA LYS A 55 17.36 6.19 7.43
C LYS A 55 17.45 7.70 7.70
N LYS A 56 17.11 8.52 6.71
CA LYS A 56 17.12 10.01 6.80
C LYS A 56 15.79 10.62 7.23
N CYS A 57 14.72 9.84 7.20
CA CYS A 57 13.35 10.22 7.47
C CYS A 57 12.68 9.00 8.13
N PRO A 58 12.94 8.75 9.41
CA PRO A 58 12.34 7.62 10.10
C PRO A 58 10.81 7.79 10.17
N PRO A 59 10.05 6.68 10.20
CA PRO A 59 8.60 6.74 10.44
C PRO A 59 8.29 7.47 11.75
N PRO A 60 7.16 8.20 11.81
CA PRO A 60 6.80 9.01 12.97
C PRO A 60 6.35 8.13 14.15
N HIS A 61 6.40 8.72 15.34
CA HIS A 61 5.96 8.07 16.58
C HIS A 61 4.48 8.32 16.87
N THR A 62 3.87 9.36 16.29
CA THR A 62 2.48 9.73 16.53
C THR A 62 1.62 9.52 15.29
N LEU A 63 0.32 9.30 15.50
CA LEU A 63 -0.64 9.06 14.40
C LEU A 63 -0.86 10.29 13.51
N SER A 64 -0.94 11.47 14.13
CA SER A 64 -1.20 12.73 13.43
C SER A 64 -0.11 13.09 12.42
N GLU A 65 1.11 12.59 12.63
CA GLU A 65 2.26 12.86 11.76
C GLU A 65 2.36 11.92 10.56
N ILE A 66 1.62 10.80 10.55
CA ILE A 66 1.74 9.76 9.51
C ILE A 66 1.48 10.31 8.10
N PRO A 67 0.39 11.05 7.83
CA PRO A 67 0.16 11.56 6.48
C PRO A 67 1.22 12.55 6.02
N GLU A 68 1.65 13.45 6.91
CA GLU A 68 2.69 14.42 6.60
C GLU A 68 4.04 13.74 6.35
N PHE A 69 4.33 12.67 7.09
CA PHE A 69 5.49 11.82 6.86
C PHE A 69 5.49 11.19 5.45
N ILE A 70 4.37 10.58 5.03
CA ILE A 70 4.27 9.99 3.68
C ILE A 70 4.44 11.06 2.60
N TYR A 71 3.86 12.24 2.80
CA TYR A 71 4.05 13.39 1.90
C TYR A 71 5.53 13.82 1.81
N LYS A 72 6.21 14.01 2.95
CA LYS A 72 7.63 14.38 3.01
C LYS A 72 8.51 13.31 2.35
N LEU A 73 8.21 12.03 2.59
CA LEU A 73 8.92 10.91 1.96
C LEU A 73 8.73 10.91 0.44
N HIS A 74 7.49 11.04 -0.05
CA HIS A 74 7.19 11.09 -1.48
C HIS A 74 7.91 12.27 -2.16
N LYS A 75 7.89 13.45 -1.53
CA LYS A 75 8.62 14.63 -2.01
C LYS A 75 10.12 14.37 -2.11
N ARG A 76 10.74 13.81 -1.06
CA ARG A 76 12.17 13.47 -1.04
C ARG A 76 12.55 12.45 -2.12
N VAL A 77 11.69 11.46 -2.39
CA VAL A 77 11.91 10.50 -3.48
C VAL A 77 11.81 11.18 -4.85
N ASN A 78 10.87 12.10 -5.04
CA ASN A 78 10.77 12.84 -6.30
C ASN A 78 11.97 13.78 -6.51
N ASP A 79 12.45 14.43 -5.45
CA ASP A 79 13.64 15.28 -5.50
C ASP A 79 14.93 14.49 -5.79
N SER A 80 14.97 13.18 -5.49
CA SER A 80 16.14 12.32 -5.74
C SER A 80 16.16 11.64 -7.11
N ILE A 81 15.11 11.81 -7.92
CA ILE A 81 15.03 11.24 -9.26
C ILE A 81 15.22 12.36 -10.30
N GLU A 82 16.35 12.32 -11.00
CA GLU A 82 16.62 13.22 -12.13
C GLU A 82 15.52 13.10 -13.20
N ASN A 83 15.13 14.24 -13.79
CA ASN A 83 14.11 14.33 -14.85
C ASN A 83 12.67 14.01 -14.45
N LYS A 84 12.34 13.97 -13.14
CA LYS A 84 10.94 14.03 -12.70
C LYS A 84 10.50 15.47 -12.49
N GLN A 85 9.25 15.75 -12.87
CA GLN A 85 8.60 17.00 -12.51
C GLN A 85 8.50 17.06 -10.99
N LYS A 86 9.11 18.08 -10.37
CA LYS A 86 8.95 18.32 -8.93
C LYS A 86 7.46 18.45 -8.67
N SER A 87 6.94 17.63 -7.77
CA SER A 87 5.53 17.68 -7.43
C SER A 87 5.23 19.05 -6.81
N CYS A 88 4.41 19.85 -7.48
CA CYS A 88 3.95 21.16 -7.02
C CYS A 88 2.86 21.04 -5.95
N ILE A 89 2.44 19.81 -5.61
CA ILE A 89 1.32 19.58 -4.71
C ILE A 89 1.69 19.93 -3.28
N THR A 90 0.83 20.70 -2.61
CA THR A 90 0.98 21.01 -1.19
C THR A 90 0.45 19.86 -0.34
N PHE A 91 0.85 19.79 0.93
CA PHE A 91 0.29 18.81 1.85
C PHE A 91 -1.24 18.95 1.98
N HIS A 92 -1.76 20.19 2.01
CA HIS A 92 -3.20 20.45 2.04
C HIS A 92 -3.95 19.84 0.84
N GLN A 93 -3.37 19.93 -0.37
CA GLN A 93 -3.94 19.28 -1.56
C GLN A 93 -3.90 17.75 -1.45
N VAL A 94 -2.85 17.17 -0.85
CA VAL A 94 -2.79 15.72 -0.55
C VAL A 94 -3.90 15.31 0.42
N GLU A 95 -4.14 16.08 1.48
CA GLU A 95 -5.26 15.83 2.39
C GLU A 95 -6.59 15.83 1.63
N ASN A 96 -6.85 16.83 0.79
CA ASN A 96 -8.10 16.92 0.02
C ASN A 96 -8.28 15.73 -0.97
N LEU A 97 -7.19 15.14 -1.46
CA LEU A 97 -7.24 14.03 -2.41
C LEU A 97 -7.42 12.66 -1.74
N TYR A 98 -6.82 12.44 -0.57
CA TYR A 98 -6.67 11.10 0.01
C TYR A 98 -7.30 10.93 1.39
N LYS A 99 -7.61 12.01 2.09
CA LYS A 99 -8.30 11.92 3.38
C LYS A 99 -9.73 11.44 3.13
N PRO A 100 -10.16 10.34 3.78
CA PRO A 100 -11.53 9.88 3.66
C PRO A 100 -12.50 10.97 4.12
N MET A 101 -13.56 11.22 3.35
CA MET A 101 -14.67 12.06 3.80
C MET A 101 -15.36 11.38 5.01
N SER A 102 -15.89 12.17 5.95
CA SER A 102 -16.54 11.64 7.15
C SER A 102 -17.71 10.70 6.79
N ARG A 103 -17.85 9.63 7.57
CA ARG A 103 -18.82 8.53 7.37
C ARG A 103 -20.30 8.94 7.44
N ASP A 104 -20.61 10.16 7.87
CA ASP A 104 -21.99 10.64 8.05
C ASP A 104 -22.67 11.07 6.75
N SER A 105 -21.93 11.18 5.64
CA SER A 105 -22.53 11.42 4.33
C SER A 105 -22.93 10.10 3.68
N ARG A 106 -24.21 9.94 3.30
CA ARG A 106 -24.71 8.74 2.59
C ARG A 106 -23.98 8.50 1.25
N ASP A 107 -23.31 9.52 0.72
CA ASP A 107 -22.44 9.47 -0.47
C ASP A 107 -21.05 8.84 -0.21
N SER A 108 -20.62 8.70 1.05
CA SER A 108 -19.26 8.25 1.40
C SER A 108 -19.00 6.76 1.12
N ARG A 109 -20.05 5.93 0.98
CA ARG A 109 -19.92 4.49 0.71
C ARG A 109 -19.67 4.18 -0.77
N ALA A 110 -20.08 5.08 -1.67
CA ALA A 110 -19.85 4.97 -3.11
C ALA A 110 -18.56 5.68 -3.56
N ALA A 111 -18.18 6.77 -2.88
CA ALA A 111 -17.07 7.64 -3.29
C ALA A 111 -15.65 7.06 -3.12
N HIS A 112 -15.50 5.83 -2.62
CA HIS A 112 -14.20 5.21 -2.43
C HIS A 112 -14.06 3.85 -3.11
N ALA A 113 -14.89 3.54 -4.13
CA ALA A 113 -14.63 2.41 -5.02
C ALA A 113 -13.13 2.35 -5.36
N MET A 114 -12.54 1.16 -5.18
CA MET A 114 -11.13 0.94 -5.46
C MET A 114 -10.84 1.37 -6.89
N ASN A 115 -9.97 2.36 -7.07
CA ASN A 115 -9.62 2.81 -8.40
C ASN A 115 -8.77 1.71 -9.06
N ASP A 116 -9.02 1.41 -10.34
CA ASP A 116 -8.23 0.46 -11.14
C ASP A 116 -6.72 0.72 -11.02
N LYS A 117 -6.34 1.98 -10.75
CA LYS A 117 -4.96 2.35 -10.45
C LYS A 117 -4.36 1.60 -9.25
N GLU A 118 -5.06 1.40 -8.14
CA GLU A 118 -4.50 0.74 -6.96
C GLU A 118 -4.14 -0.73 -7.25
N TRP A 119 -4.96 -1.41 -8.05
CA TRP A 119 -4.72 -2.80 -8.45
C TRP A 119 -3.41 -2.97 -9.20
N ILE A 120 -2.97 -1.99 -9.99
CA ILE A 120 -1.72 -2.08 -10.75
C ILE A 120 -0.53 -2.36 -9.82
N PHE A 121 -0.49 -1.75 -8.62
CA PHE A 121 0.58 -2.02 -7.67
C PHE A 121 0.46 -3.42 -7.07
N ILE A 122 -0.75 -3.83 -6.68
CA ILE A 122 -1.03 -5.15 -6.12
C ILE A 122 -0.65 -6.25 -7.11
N GLU A 123 -1.02 -6.08 -8.38
CA GLU A 123 -0.62 -7.01 -9.44
C GLU A 123 0.89 -6.99 -9.67
N ALA A 124 1.53 -5.82 -9.66
CA ALA A 124 2.98 -5.73 -9.85
C ALA A 124 3.74 -6.50 -8.77
N ILE A 125 3.34 -6.41 -7.50
CA ILE A 125 3.98 -7.17 -6.42
C ILE A 125 3.67 -8.66 -6.53
N ILE A 126 2.42 -9.07 -6.82
CA ILE A 126 2.07 -10.48 -6.95
C ILE A 126 2.76 -11.14 -8.17
N ASN A 127 2.79 -10.46 -9.32
CA ASN A 127 3.30 -11.01 -10.57
C ASN A 127 4.83 -10.93 -10.69
N VAL A 128 5.50 -10.02 -9.98
CA VAL A 128 6.97 -10.05 -9.87
C VAL A 128 7.45 -11.41 -9.38
N HIS A 129 6.71 -12.02 -8.47
CA HIS A 129 7.06 -13.31 -7.88
C HIS A 129 6.90 -14.49 -8.84
N LYS A 130 5.86 -14.47 -9.68
CA LYS A 130 5.54 -15.55 -10.62
C LYS A 130 6.52 -15.57 -11.80
N GLY A 131 7.69 -16.18 -11.58
CA GLY A 131 8.61 -16.57 -12.66
C GLY A 131 9.97 -15.87 -12.68
N TYR A 132 10.26 -14.96 -11.74
CA TYR A 132 11.52 -14.19 -11.76
C TYR A 132 12.34 -14.23 -10.46
N TYR A 133 11.77 -14.65 -9.33
CA TYR A 133 12.46 -14.68 -8.03
C TYR A 133 12.18 -16.00 -7.32
N LYS A 134 13.16 -16.48 -6.54
CA LYS A 134 12.93 -17.57 -5.59
C LYS A 134 12.00 -17.03 -4.51
N GLU A 135 10.89 -17.71 -4.29
CA GLU A 135 9.98 -17.41 -3.19
C GLU A 135 10.78 -17.56 -1.89
N THR A 136 10.97 -16.46 -1.17
CA THR A 136 11.58 -16.49 0.17
C THR A 136 10.47 -16.37 1.19
N ASP A 137 10.60 -17.05 2.32
CA ASP A 137 9.63 -16.96 3.41
C ASP A 137 9.45 -15.51 3.87
N GLN A 138 10.51 -14.71 3.83
CA GLN A 138 10.49 -13.29 4.13
C GLN A 138 9.60 -12.51 3.14
N TYR A 139 9.70 -12.78 1.84
CA TYR A 139 8.85 -12.14 0.83
C TYR A 139 7.38 -12.51 1.01
N ILE A 140 7.07 -13.80 1.15
CA ILE A 140 5.70 -14.28 1.32
C ILE A 140 5.08 -13.66 2.59
N SER A 141 5.83 -13.66 3.70
CA SER A 141 5.37 -13.08 4.97
C SER A 141 5.14 -11.57 4.85
N SER A 142 6.05 -10.84 4.19
CA SER A 142 5.93 -9.40 3.97
C SER A 142 4.75 -9.06 3.04
N LEU A 143 4.55 -9.85 1.98
CA LEU A 143 3.42 -9.68 1.07
C LEU A 143 2.09 -9.92 1.81
N LYS A 144 2.03 -10.95 2.64
CA LYS A 144 0.85 -11.24 3.45
C LYS A 144 0.52 -10.11 4.42
N LEU A 145 1.48 -9.66 5.21
CA LEU A 145 1.29 -8.54 6.15
C LEU A 145 0.85 -7.27 5.43
N PHE A 146 1.45 -6.95 4.28
CA PHE A 146 1.05 -5.81 3.47
C PHE A 146 -0.40 -5.94 2.98
N LEU A 147 -0.78 -7.11 2.43
CA LEU A 147 -2.13 -7.35 1.94
C LEU A 147 -3.16 -7.34 3.08
N ASP A 148 -2.83 -7.88 4.25
CA ASP A 148 -3.70 -7.87 5.42
C ASP A 148 -3.95 -6.43 5.91
N LEU A 149 -2.90 -5.59 5.95
CA LEU A 149 -3.04 -4.15 6.25
C LEU A 149 -3.88 -3.43 5.20
N TRP A 150 -3.60 -3.66 3.92
CA TRP A 150 -4.34 -3.04 2.83
C TRP A 150 -5.82 -3.43 2.90
N VAL A 151 -6.13 -4.73 2.97
CA VAL A 151 -7.49 -5.26 3.11
C VAL A 151 -8.16 -4.72 4.37
N LYS A 152 -7.50 -4.70 5.54
CA LYS A 152 -8.08 -4.15 6.78
C LYS A 152 -8.66 -2.74 6.58
N TYR A 153 -8.00 -1.91 5.80
CA TYR A 153 -8.37 -0.51 5.59
C TYR A 153 -9.15 -0.25 4.28
N THR A 154 -9.20 -1.21 3.35
CA THR A 154 -9.96 -1.10 2.09
C THR A 154 -11.18 -2.03 2.02
N SER A 155 -11.38 -2.98 2.93
CA SER A 155 -12.45 -4.00 2.85
C SER A 155 -13.88 -3.46 2.87
N GLY A 156 -14.10 -2.25 3.41
CA GLY A 156 -15.41 -1.59 3.34
C GLY A 156 -15.83 -1.15 1.92
N ILE A 157 -14.95 -1.32 0.94
CA ILE A 157 -15.07 -0.83 -0.45
C ILE A 157 -15.16 -1.98 -1.47
N ILE A 158 -14.68 -3.19 -1.13
CA ILE A 158 -14.42 -4.27 -2.11
C ILE A 158 -15.70 -4.97 -2.63
N THR A 159 -16.86 -4.66 -2.04
CA THR A 159 -18.14 -5.31 -2.37
C THR A 159 -18.66 -4.98 -3.78
N SER A 160 -18.15 -3.97 -4.49
CA SER A 160 -18.72 -3.49 -5.76
C SER A 160 -17.71 -3.19 -6.90
N VAL A 161 -16.81 -4.14 -7.21
CA VAL A 161 -15.91 -3.99 -8.39
C VAL A 161 -16.08 -5.17 -9.35
N THR A 162 -16.28 -4.87 -10.63
CA THR A 162 -16.69 -5.77 -11.72
C THR A 162 -15.55 -6.53 -12.41
N ASP A 163 -14.29 -6.31 -12.02
CA ASP A 163 -13.16 -7.05 -12.61
C ASP A 163 -12.91 -8.39 -11.90
N THR A 164 -12.95 -9.48 -12.67
CA THR A 164 -12.97 -10.86 -12.19
C THR A 164 -11.58 -11.51 -12.15
N SER A 165 -10.62 -11.06 -12.96
CA SER A 165 -9.27 -11.64 -13.05
C SER A 165 -8.44 -11.39 -11.79
N SER A 166 -8.32 -10.13 -11.38
CA SER A 166 -7.47 -9.73 -10.24
C SER A 166 -8.11 -10.14 -8.92
N LYS A 167 -9.46 -10.12 -8.85
CA LYS A 167 -10.21 -10.74 -7.74
C LYS A 167 -9.98 -12.24 -7.67
N ARG A 168 -9.95 -12.96 -8.80
CA ARG A 168 -9.64 -14.40 -8.80
C ARG A 168 -8.23 -14.63 -8.29
N VAL A 169 -7.24 -13.88 -8.75
CA VAL A 169 -5.85 -14.02 -8.28
C VAL A 169 -5.73 -13.73 -6.78
N LEU A 170 -6.36 -12.66 -6.28
CA LEU A 170 -6.36 -12.36 -4.85
C LEU A 170 -7.19 -13.38 -4.05
N LYS A 171 -8.35 -13.83 -4.54
CA LYS A 171 -9.16 -14.86 -3.88
C LYS A 171 -8.43 -16.20 -3.84
N GLU A 172 -7.78 -16.61 -4.93
CA GLU A 172 -6.94 -17.80 -4.99
C GLU A 172 -5.75 -17.68 -4.05
N TRP A 173 -5.11 -16.51 -4.00
CA TRP A 173 -4.01 -16.25 -3.07
C TRP A 173 -4.49 -16.29 -1.63
N LEU A 174 -5.58 -15.60 -1.29
CA LEU A 174 -6.20 -15.63 0.03
C LEU A 174 -6.65 -17.05 0.39
N HIS A 175 -7.27 -17.79 -0.53
CA HIS A 175 -7.72 -19.16 -0.30
C HIS A 175 -6.54 -20.11 -0.05
N LYS A 176 -5.46 -20.02 -0.83
CA LYS A 176 -4.24 -20.81 -0.64
C LYS A 176 -3.51 -20.47 0.66
N ASN A 177 -3.59 -19.23 1.13
CA ASN A 177 -2.84 -18.73 2.28
C ASN A 177 -3.68 -18.51 3.56
N LYS A 178 -4.99 -18.82 3.53
CA LYS A 178 -5.94 -18.63 4.64
C LYS A 178 -5.73 -19.55 5.84
N LYS A 179 -4.87 -20.58 5.74
CA LYS A 179 -4.56 -21.47 6.88
C LYS A 179 -3.86 -20.79 8.06
N GLY A 180 -3.50 -19.50 7.98
CA GLY A 180 -2.92 -18.76 9.10
C GLY A 180 -3.37 -17.31 9.23
N ALA A 181 -4.54 -16.91 8.70
CA ALA A 181 -5.01 -15.51 8.74
C ALA A 181 -6.38 -15.31 9.41
N LEU A 182 -7.08 -16.39 9.75
CA LEU A 182 -8.47 -16.33 10.25
C LEU A 182 -8.66 -16.72 11.72
N MET A 183 -7.58 -16.92 12.50
CA MET A 183 -7.71 -17.32 13.91
C MET A 183 -8.04 -16.18 14.90
N HIS A 184 -8.26 -14.93 14.47
CA HIS A 184 -8.58 -13.84 15.41
C HIS A 184 -9.77 -12.92 15.06
N PHE A 185 -10.70 -13.38 14.21
CA PHE A 185 -11.91 -12.58 13.93
C PHE A 185 -13.26 -13.27 14.19
N ASN A 186 -13.25 -14.46 14.80
CA ASN A 186 -14.47 -15.07 15.32
C ASN A 186 -14.34 -15.22 16.84
N GLU A 187 -14.69 -14.17 17.57
CA GLU A 187 -15.30 -14.22 18.92
C GLU A 187 -15.50 -12.78 19.40
N CYS A 188 -16.59 -12.16 18.94
CA CYS A 188 -17.32 -11.10 19.63
C CYS A 188 -18.69 -10.96 18.95
N SER A 189 -19.57 -11.89 19.26
CA SER A 189 -21.03 -11.80 19.09
C SER A 189 -21.66 -12.91 19.95
N VAL A 190 -21.81 -12.66 21.25
CA VAL A 190 -23.07 -12.50 22.01
C VAL A 190 -22.65 -12.02 23.41
#